data_AF-A0A1H9KQQ7-F1
#
_entry.id   AF-A0A1H9KQQ7-F1
#
_cell.length_a   1.000
_cell.length_b   1.000
_cell.length_c   1.000
_cell.angle_alpha   90.00
_cell.angle_beta   90.00
_cell.angle_gamma   90.00
#
_symmetry.space_group_name_H-M   'P 1'
#
loop_
_entity.id
_entity.type
_entity.pdbx_description
1 polymer ?
#
loop_
_entity_poly.entity_id
_entity_poly.type
_entity_poly.pdbx_seq_one_letter_code
_entity_poly.pdbx_strand_id
1 'polypeptide(L)'
;MFEAHIYSESPRTETVAAIRWVKLNSPACCWHSHYQCNIRYWITQGKRQSREHLFLYIEFRQRDNSHGYKMLELPGNSLTTEAVQKIICNTSLSLQLDPLKTEQWCRSL
;
A
#
# COMPACT_ATOMS: atom_id res chain seq x y z
N MET A 1 27.91 20.59 43.74
CA MET A 1 27.84 19.11 43.67
C MET A 1 26.53 18.78 43.00
N PHE A 2 26.56 18.35 41.74
CA PHE A 2 25.40 17.91 40.98
C PHE A 2 25.80 16.60 40.29
N GLU A 3 25.10 15.51 40.60
CA GLU A 3 25.31 14.22 39.95
C GLU A 3 24.58 14.21 38.62
N ALA A 4 25.34 14.08 37.53
CA ALA A 4 24.79 13.89 36.20
C ALA A 4 24.43 12.40 36.05
N HIS A 5 23.14 12.08 36.15
CA HIS A 5 22.64 10.76 35.75
C HIS A 5 22.70 10.66 34.24
N ILE A 6 23.72 9.95 33.74
CA ILE A 6 23.77 9.48 32.36
C ILE A 6 22.69 8.41 32.24
N TYR A 7 21.56 8.75 31.62
CA TYR A 7 20.63 7.76 31.10
C TYR A 7 21.30 7.11 29.89
N SER A 8 22.01 6.01 30.12
CA SER A 8 22.39 5.10 29.05
C SER A 8 21.10 4.56 28.44
N GLU A 9 20.77 5.02 27.23
CA GLU A 9 19.70 4.42 26.44
C GLU A 9 20.01 2.93 26.30
N SER A 10 19.13 2.10 26.86
CA SER A 10 19.13 0.66 26.67
C SER A 10 19.28 0.36 25.18
N PRO A 11 20.13 -0.59 24.77
CA PRO A 11 20.21 -0.98 23.37
C PRO A 11 18.80 -1.42 22.95
N ARG A 12 18.17 -0.61 22.09
CA ARG A 12 16.90 -0.95 21.46
C ARG A 12 17.07 -2.33 20.88
N THR A 13 16.37 -3.29 21.46
CA THR A 13 16.32 -4.66 20.97
C THR A 13 15.89 -4.56 19.51
N GLU A 14 16.75 -5.03 18.62
CA GLU A 14 16.48 -5.13 17.20
C GLU A 14 15.17 -5.93 17.04
N THR A 15 14.06 -5.22 16.86
CA THR A 15 12.81 -5.84 16.46
C THR A 15 13.04 -6.40 15.07
N VAL A 16 13.28 -7.70 15.01
CA VAL A 16 13.16 -8.51 13.78
C VAL A 16 11.94 -7.98 13.04
N ALA A 17 12.14 -7.44 11.83
CA ALA A 17 11.06 -6.90 11.03
C ALA A 17 10.06 -8.03 10.79
N ALA A 18 8.98 -8.06 11.57
CA ALA A 18 7.92 -9.03 11.40
C ALA A 18 7.40 -8.89 9.98
N ILE A 19 7.56 -9.93 9.16
CA ILE A 19 7.08 -9.94 7.77
C ILE A 19 5.57 -9.69 7.82
N ARG A 20 5.14 -8.51 7.35
CA ARG A 20 3.74 -8.14 7.32
C ARG A 20 3.13 -8.65 6.02
N TRP A 21 2.30 -9.68 6.15
CA TRP A 21 1.52 -10.22 5.03
C TRP A 21 0.31 -9.35 4.74
N VAL A 22 -0.07 -9.26 3.47
CA VAL A 22 -1.24 -8.49 3.07
C VAL A 22 -2.50 -9.30 3.34
N LYS A 23 -3.49 -8.68 3.98
CA LYS A 23 -4.79 -9.29 4.19
C LYS A 23 -5.59 -9.27 2.89
N LEU A 24 -5.96 -10.45 2.39
CA LEU A 24 -6.77 -10.59 1.19
C LEU A 24 -8.21 -10.08 1.43
N ASN A 25 -8.84 -9.64 0.35
CA ASN A 25 -10.22 -9.13 0.27
C ASN A 25 -10.52 -7.99 1.27
N SER A 26 -9.49 -7.28 1.73
CA SER A 26 -9.63 -6.14 2.63
C SER A 26 -8.99 -4.91 1.99
N PRO A 27 -9.66 -3.75 2.02
CA PRO A 27 -9.05 -2.52 1.55
C PRO A 27 -7.91 -2.11 2.48
N ALA A 28 -6.84 -1.61 1.87
CA ALA A 28 -5.69 -1.03 2.53
C ALA A 28 -5.30 0.27 1.81
N CYS A 29 -4.53 1.12 2.48
CA CYS A 29 -4.01 2.35 1.92
C CYS A 29 -2.48 2.30 1.94
N CYS A 30 -1.86 2.87 0.91
CA CYS A 30 -0.42 3.10 0.90
C CYS A 30 -0.08 4.43 0.22
N TRP A 31 1.07 4.98 0.59
CA TRP A 31 1.64 6.14 -0.07
C TRP A 31 2.22 5.77 -1.44
N HIS A 32 1.76 6.45 -2.49
CA HIS A 32 2.31 6.32 -3.83
C HIS A 32 3.34 7.42 -4.07
N SER A 33 4.62 7.04 -4.21
CA SER A 33 5.73 8.00 -4.31
C SER A 33 5.68 8.88 -5.56
N HIS A 34 5.35 8.30 -6.72
CA HIS A 34 5.31 9.04 -7.99
C HIS A 34 4.25 10.15 -8.03
N TYR A 35 3.03 9.86 -7.58
CA TYR A 35 1.92 10.82 -7.57
C TYR A 35 1.80 11.63 -6.26
N GLN A 36 2.61 11.29 -5.25
CA GLN A 36 2.64 11.94 -3.93
C GLN A 36 1.27 12.02 -3.26
N CYS A 37 0.53 10.91 -3.26
CA CYS A 37 -0.74 10.81 -2.56
C CYS A 37 -0.93 9.41 -1.96
N ASN A 38 -1.81 9.30 -0.96
CA ASN A 38 -2.31 8.00 -0.55
C ASN A 38 -3.25 7.46 -1.62
N ILE A 39 -3.16 6.17 -1.86
CA ILE A 39 -4.08 5.44 -2.72
C ILE A 39 -4.65 4.28 -1.96
N ARG A 40 -5.84 3.87 -2.38
CA ARG A 40 -6.50 2.68 -1.83
C ARG A 40 -6.23 1.50 -2.74
N TYR A 41 -5.98 0.35 -2.15
CA TYR A 41 -5.84 -0.87 -2.89
C TYR A 41 -6.47 -2.04 -2.12
N TRP A 42 -6.78 -3.10 -2.84
CA TRP A 42 -7.21 -4.36 -2.26
C TRP A 42 -6.75 -5.50 -3.16
N ILE A 43 -6.53 -6.67 -2.55
CA ILE A 43 -6.00 -7.85 -3.24
C ILE A 43 -6.99 -8.98 -3.09
N THR A 44 -7.27 -9.67 -4.19
CA THR A 44 -8.09 -10.89 -4.20
C THR A 44 -7.31 -12.04 -4.78
N GLN A 45 -7.62 -13.26 -4.34
CA GLN A 45 -7.11 -14.47 -4.98
C GLN A 45 -8.01 -14.85 -6.16
N GLY A 46 -7.39 -15.33 -7.24
CA GLY A 46 -8.12 -15.87 -8.37
C GLY A 46 -8.93 -17.12 -8.04
N LYS A 47 -9.88 -17.43 -8.93
CA LYS A 47 -10.81 -18.56 -8.78
C LYS A 47 -10.52 -19.61 -9.85
N ARG A 48 -10.74 -20.88 -9.49
CA ARG A 48 -10.61 -22.05 -10.39
C ARG A 48 -9.23 -22.10 -11.09
N GLN A 49 -9.18 -21.71 -12.37
CA GLN A 49 -7.99 -21.77 -13.21
C GLN A 49 -6.95 -20.70 -12.84
N SER A 50 -7.34 -19.61 -12.18
CA SER A 50 -6.42 -18.55 -11.72
C SER A 50 -6.08 -18.62 -10.24
N ARG A 51 -6.23 -19.79 -9.59
CA ARG A 51 -5.93 -19.94 -8.15
C ARG A 51 -4.48 -19.59 -7.77
N GLU A 52 -3.58 -19.69 -8.75
CA GLU A 52 -2.15 -19.37 -8.63
C GLU A 52 -1.84 -17.89 -8.85
N HIS A 53 -2.87 -17.05 -8.97
CA HIS A 53 -2.73 -15.61 -9.22
C HIS A 53 -3.44 -14.79 -8.15
N LEU A 54 -2.83 -13.65 -7.83
CA LEU A 54 -3.43 -12.56 -7.07
C LEU A 54 -3.80 -11.43 -8.02
N PHE A 55 -4.96 -10.82 -7.78
CA PHE A 55 -5.41 -9.63 -8.48
C PHE A 55 -5.35 -8.45 -7.52
N LEU A 56 -4.46 -7.49 -7.82
CA LEU A 56 -4.29 -6.24 -7.09
C LEU A 56 -5.10 -5.16 -7.80
N TYR A 57 -6.08 -4.60 -7.10
CA TYR A 57 -6.88 -3.47 -7.55
C TYR A 57 -6.38 -2.21 -6.85
N ILE A 58 -6.02 -1.20 -7.63
CA ILE A 58 -5.58 0.11 -7.16
C ILE A 58 -6.63 1.13 -7.57
N GLU A 59 -7.26 1.77 -6.61
CA GLU A 59 -8.36 2.71 -6.80
C GLU A 59 -7.87 4.16 -6.65
N PHE A 60 -8.32 5.05 -7.53
CA PHE A 60 -7.95 6.45 -7.56
C PHE A 60 -9.06 7.35 -8.11
N ARG A 61 -8.94 8.67 -7.92
CA ARG A 61 -9.85 9.66 -8.50
C ARG A 61 -9.21 10.33 -9.70
N GLN A 62 -10.04 10.57 -10.70
CA GLN A 62 -9.66 11.32 -11.89
C GLN A 62 -9.98 12.82 -11.71
N ARG A 63 -9.41 13.66 -12.58
CA ARG A 63 -9.64 15.12 -12.59
C ARG A 63 -11.10 15.51 -12.79
N ASP A 64 -11.86 14.72 -13.54
CA ASP A 64 -13.32 14.91 -13.74
C ASP A 64 -14.15 14.45 -12.53
N ASN A 65 -13.50 14.05 -11.42
CA ASN A 65 -14.10 13.48 -10.21
C ASN A 65 -14.66 12.05 -10.38
N SER A 66 -14.49 11.43 -11.54
CA SER A 66 -14.85 10.03 -11.73
C SER A 66 -13.94 9.10 -10.91
N HIS A 67 -14.46 7.90 -10.61
CA HIS A 67 -13.70 6.84 -9.96
C HIS A 67 -12.96 6.03 -11.02
N GLY A 68 -11.65 5.89 -10.87
CA GLY A 68 -10.82 5.02 -11.71
C GLY A 68 -10.20 3.89 -10.89
N TYR A 69 -9.93 2.77 -11.54
CA TYR A 69 -9.14 1.70 -10.95
C TYR A 69 -8.16 1.14 -11.97
N LYS A 70 -7.05 0.60 -11.46
CA LYS A 70 -6.09 -0.19 -12.23
C LYS A 70 -5.97 -1.57 -11.60
N MET A 71 -6.14 -2.60 -12.42
CA MET A 71 -5.99 -3.99 -12.01
C MET A 71 -4.65 -4.52 -12.51
N LEU A 72 -3.92 -5.19 -11.61
CA LEU A 72 -2.68 -5.90 -11.90
C LEU A 72 -2.84 -7.37 -11.52
N GLU A 73 -2.43 -8.25 -12.41
CA GLU A 73 -2.33 -9.68 -12.14
C GLU A 73 -0.90 -10.01 -11.68
N LEU A 74 -0.80 -10.64 -10.52
CA LEU A 74 0.45 -11.01 -9.88
C LEU A 74 0.50 -12.53 -9.76
N PRO A 75 1.58 -13.19 -10.23
CA PRO A 75 1.74 -14.62 -10.02
C PRO A 75 2.01 -14.92 -8.53
N GLY A 76 1.50 -16.05 -8.05
CA GLY A 76 1.64 -16.52 -6.68
C GLY A 76 0.38 -16.35 -5.83
N ASN A 77 0.46 -16.80 -4.57
CA ASN A 77 -0.69 -16.87 -3.65
C ASN A 77 -0.54 -15.97 -2.41
N SER A 78 0.63 -15.36 -2.21
CA SER A 78 0.91 -14.52 -1.05
C SER A 78 1.81 -13.35 -1.43
N LEU A 79 1.57 -12.19 -0.80
CA LEU A 79 2.37 -10.99 -0.98
C LEU A 79 2.61 -10.31 0.37
N THR A 80 3.81 -9.78 0.57
CA THR A 80 4.13 -8.93 1.72
C THR A 80 3.72 -7.48 1.44
N THR A 81 3.50 -6.69 2.50
CA THR A 81 3.14 -5.28 2.36
C THR A 81 4.23 -4.48 1.66
N GLU A 82 5.51 -4.78 1.90
CA GLU A 82 6.60 -4.09 1.18
C GLU A 82 6.60 -4.42 -0.31
N ALA A 83 6.33 -5.67 -0.67
CA ALA A 83 6.25 -6.08 -2.08
C ALA A 83 5.10 -5.35 -2.79
N VAL A 84 3.92 -5.27 -2.16
CA VAL A 84 2.78 -4.52 -2.70
C VAL A 84 3.13 -3.06 -2.88
N GLN A 85 3.70 -2.42 -1.86
CA GLN A 85 4.05 -1.00 -1.93
C GLN A 85 5.06 -0.74 -3.05
N LYS A 86 6.06 -1.62 -3.24
CA LYS A 86 7.01 -1.51 -4.37
C LYS A 86 6.31 -1.63 -5.73
N ILE A 87 5.43 -2.61 -5.89
CA ILE A 87 4.66 -2.81 -7.14
C ILE A 87 3.82 -1.58 -7.44
N ILE A 88 3.07 -1.12 -6.44
CA ILE A 88 2.21 0.06 -6.55
C ILE A 88 3.03 1.29 -6.97
N CYS A 89 4.10 1.61 -6.24
CA CYS A 89 4.92 2.80 -6.53
C CYS A 89 5.57 2.78 -7.91
N ASN A 90 5.88 1.58 -8.44
CA ASN A 90 6.45 1.40 -9.78
C ASN A 90 5.39 1.37 -10.89
N THR A 91 4.10 1.30 -10.54
CA THR A 91 3.01 1.23 -11.51
C THR A 91 2.54 2.63 -11.90
N SER A 92 2.64 2.97 -13.17
CA SER A 92 1.95 4.15 -13.70
C SER A 92 0.43 3.93 -13.68
N LEU A 93 -0.33 4.74 -12.96
CA LEU A 93 -1.77 4.54 -12.78
C LEU A 93 -2.57 5.13 -13.94
N SER A 94 -2.57 6.45 -14.07
CA SER A 94 -3.22 7.19 -15.15
C SER A 94 -2.65 8.60 -15.25
N LEU A 95 -2.65 9.18 -16.46
CA LEU A 95 -2.30 10.59 -16.68
C LEU A 95 -3.41 11.54 -16.19
N GLN A 96 -4.63 11.03 -16.03
CA GLN A 96 -5.80 11.79 -15.57
C GLN A 96 -6.01 11.70 -14.06
N LEU A 97 -5.12 11.03 -13.32
CA LEU A 97 -5.18 10.93 -11.87
C LEU A 97 -5.07 12.33 -11.24
N ASP A 98 -5.91 12.58 -10.25
CA ASP A 98 -5.88 13.80 -9.42
C ASP A 98 -5.41 13.43 -7.99
N PRO A 99 -4.19 13.83 -7.60
CA PRO A 99 -3.63 13.47 -6.29
C PRO A 99 -4.45 14.01 -5.11
N LEU A 100 -4.98 15.23 -5.23
CA LEU A 100 -5.72 15.89 -4.15
C LEU A 100 -7.07 15.22 -3.93
N LYS A 101 -7.79 14.92 -5.01
CA LYS A 101 -9.09 14.22 -4.92
C LYS A 101 -8.92 12.78 -4.43
N THR A 102 -7.84 12.13 -4.85
CA THR A 102 -7.54 10.76 -4.42
C THR A 102 -7.24 10.74 -2.91
N GLU A 103 -6.43 11.67 -2.42
CA GLU A 103 -6.13 11.83 -0.99
C GLU A 103 -7.40 12.12 -0.17
N GLN A 104 -8.25 13.05 -0.63
CA GLN A 104 -9.53 13.35 0.03
C GLN A 104 -10.43 12.12 0.10
N TRP A 105 -10.53 11.37 -0.99
CA TRP A 105 -11.34 10.16 -1.04
C TRP A 105 -10.82 9.08 -0.08
N CYS A 106 -9.49 8.89 0.00
CA CYS A 106 -8.87 7.98 0.97
C CYS A 106 -9.15 8.35 2.43
N ARG A 107 -9.41 9.62 2.75
CA ARG A 107 -9.74 10.09 4.11
C ARG A 107 -11.24 10.04 4.43
N SER A 108 -12.10 9.99 3.42
CA SER A 108 -13.55 10.12 3.56
C SER A 108 -14.29 8.82 3.95
N LEU A 109 -13.58 7.70 4.05
CA LEU A 109 -14.10 6.35 4.31
C LEU A 109 -13.52 5.80 5.60
#